data_AF-F3CGP3-F1
#
_entry.id   AF-F3CGP3-F1
#
_cell.length_a   1.000
_cell.length_b   1.000
_cell.length_c   1.000
_cell.angle_alpha   90.00
_cell.angle_beta   90.00
_cell.angle_gamma   90.00
#
_symmetry.space_group_name_H-M   'P 1'
#
loop_
_entity.id
_entity.type
_entity.pdbx_description
1 polymer ?
#
loop_
_entity_poly.entity_id
_entity_poly.type
_entity_poly.pdbx_seq_one_letter_code
_entity_poly.pdbx_strand_id
1 'polypeptide(L)' 'EDLQPVFSFKIRGAYNKLAQLTAEEAARGVVTASAGNHAQGLALAARELGILATIVMPRTPRKSRSKACA' A
#
# COMPACT_ATOMS: atom_id res chain seq x y z
N GLU A 1 -10.08 -3.50 -15.66
CA GLU A 1 -9.62 -3.20 -14.28
C GLU A 1 -8.44 -4.07 -13.84
N ASP A 2 -8.12 -5.13 -14.59
CA ASP A 2 -7.02 -6.08 -14.39
C ASP A 2 -5.68 -5.65 -15.01
N LEU A 3 -5.64 -4.49 -15.67
CA LEU A 3 -4.43 -3.97 -16.32
C LEU A 3 -3.55 -3.13 -15.37
N GLN A 4 -3.99 -2.92 -14.12
CA GLN A 4 -3.20 -2.19 -13.14
C GLN A 4 -2.22 -3.14 -12.44
N PRO A 5 -1.02 -2.67 -12.05
CA PRO A 5 0.05 -3.53 -11.51
C PRO A 5 -0.33 -4.31 -10.24
N VAL A 6 -1.41 -3.91 -9.55
CA VAL A 6 -1.98 -4.64 -8.39
C VAL A 6 -3.35 -5.27 -8.67
N PHE A 7 -3.73 -5.39 -9.95
CA PHE A 7 -5.00 -5.96 -10.44
C PHE A 7 -6.23 -5.41 -9.72
N SER A 8 -6.19 -4.14 -9.29
CA SER A 8 -7.25 -3.52 -8.50
C SER A 8 -7.20 -2.00 -8.55
N PHE A 9 -8.37 -1.37 -8.62
CA PHE A 9 -8.54 0.09 -8.65
C PHE A 9 -8.02 0.81 -7.38
N LYS A 10 -7.74 0.07 -6.30
CA LYS A 10 -7.38 0.62 -4.98
C LYS A 10 -6.02 1.32 -4.93
N ILE A 11 -5.16 1.09 -5.93
CA ILE A 11 -3.89 1.84 -6.05
C ILE A 11 -4.12 3.33 -6.31
N ARG A 12 -5.16 3.70 -7.07
CA ARG A 12 -5.45 5.11 -7.37
C ARG A 12 -5.75 5.90 -6.11
N GLY A 13 -6.57 5.34 -5.21
CA GLY A 13 -6.91 5.97 -3.93
C GLY A 13 -5.71 6.04 -2.98
N ALA A 14 -4.92 4.96 -2.91
CA ALA A 14 -3.71 4.92 -2.09
C ALA A 14 -2.67 5.95 -2.56
N TYR A 15 -2.37 5.98 -3.86
CA TYR A 15 -1.42 6.91 -4.45
C TYR A 15 -1.87 8.37 -4.29
N ASN A 16 -3.14 8.68 -4.57
CA ASN A 16 -3.66 10.04 -4.39
C ASN A 16 -3.54 10.53 -2.95
N LYS A 17 -3.81 9.67 -1.96
CA LYS A 17 -3.66 10.06 -0.56
C LYS A 17 -2.19 10.28 -0.19
N LEU A 18 -1.29 9.41 -0.66
CA LEU A 18 0.16 9.53 -0.40
C LEU A 18 0.77 10.77 -1.08
N ALA A 19 0.35 11.08 -2.31
CA ALA A 19 0.81 12.26 -3.04
C ALA A 19 0.34 13.59 -2.43
N GLN A 20 -0.69 13.57 -1.59
CA GLN A 20 -1.19 14.74 -0.86
C GLN A 20 -0.55 14.89 0.54
N LEU A 21 0.33 13.98 0.95
CA LEU A 21 1.03 14.11 2.23
C LEU A 21 2.04 15.25 2.15
N THR A 22 2.16 16.00 3.25
CA THR A 22 3.26 16.94 3.42
C THR A 22 4.59 16.19 3.58
N ALA A 23 5.71 16.87 3.33
CA ALA A 23 7.04 16.27 3.50
C ALA A 23 7.26 15.74 4.92
N GLU A 24 6.73 16.44 5.94
CA GLU A 24 6.79 16.02 7.34
C GLU A 24 5.97 14.75 7.62
N GLU A 25 4.77 14.64 7.05
CA GLU A 25 3.95 13.43 7.16
C GLU A 25 4.56 12.24 6.40
N ALA A 26 5.08 12.49 5.19
CA ALA A 26 5.75 11.49 4.38
C ALA A 26 7.02 10.96 5.08
N ALA A 27 7.78 11.83 5.77
CA ALA A 27 8.96 11.45 6.55
C ALA A 27 8.60 10.57 7.76
N ARG A 28 7.41 10.75 8.34
CA ARG A 28 6.90 9.88 9.43
C ARG A 28 6.44 8.52 8.92
N GLY A 29 6.15 8.40 7.63
CA GLY A 29 5.62 7.19 7.01
C GLY A 29 4.13 6.99 7.26
N VAL A 30 3.61 5.90 6.71
CA VAL A 30 2.19 5.53 6.77
C VAL A 30 1.99 4.14 7.37
N VAL A 31 0.85 3.92 8.01
CA VAL A 31 0.44 2.61 8.51
C VAL A 31 -0.94 2.24 7.97
N THR A 32 -1.13 1.00 7.57
CA THR A 32 -2.44 0.45 7.23
C THR A 32 -2.61 -0.95 7.80
N ALA A 33 -3.84 -1.31 8.15
CA ALA A 33 -4.21 -2.67 8.53
C ALA A 33 -5.02 -3.29 7.39
N SER A 34 -4.36 -4.09 6.54
CA SER A 34 -5.04 -4.74 5.41
C SER A 34 -4.29 -5.98 4.95
N ALA A 35 -5.01 -7.06 4.66
CA ALA A 35 -4.46 -8.32 4.13
C ALA A 35 -4.79 -8.53 2.63
N GLY A 36 -5.19 -7.47 1.92
CA GLY A 36 -5.76 -7.56 0.56
C GLY A 36 -5.23 -6.51 -0.40
N ASN A 37 -5.99 -6.21 -1.45
CA ASN A 37 -5.55 -5.37 -2.57
C ASN A 37 -5.18 -3.93 -2.15
N HIS A 38 -5.71 -3.45 -1.02
CA HIS A 38 -5.32 -2.15 -0.47
C HIS A 38 -3.89 -2.17 0.07
N ALA A 39 -3.46 -3.25 0.73
CA ALA A 39 -2.07 -3.42 1.16
C ALA A 39 -1.12 -3.42 -0.04
N GLN A 40 -1.47 -4.13 -1.12
CA GLN A 40 -0.65 -4.19 -2.32
C GLN A 40 -0.56 -2.82 -3.02
N GLY A 41 -1.70 -2.13 -3.16
CA GLY A 41 -1.76 -0.79 -3.73
C GLY A 41 -0.98 0.25 -2.91
N LEU A 42 -1.09 0.19 -1.58
CA LEU A 42 -0.34 1.08 -0.69
C LEU A 42 1.16 0.79 -0.72
N ALA A 43 1.58 -0.48 -0.66
CA ALA A 43 2.99 -0.87 -0.73
C ALA A 43 3.64 -0.36 -2.01
N LEU A 44 2.97 -0.54 -3.16
CA LEU A 44 3.49 -0.09 -4.44
C LEU A 44 3.56 1.44 -4.51
N ALA A 45 2.50 2.14 -4.13
CA ALA A 45 2.48 3.60 -4.15
C ALA A 45 3.51 4.22 -3.18
N ALA A 46 3.68 3.62 -2.00
CA ALA A 46 4.69 4.05 -1.03
C ALA A 46 6.11 3.83 -1.57
N ARG A 47 6.36 2.71 -2.26
CA ARG A 47 7.66 2.45 -2.90
C ARG A 47 7.98 3.45 -4.02
N GLU A 48 7.00 3.78 -4.86
CA GLU A 48 7.15 4.76 -5.94
C GLU A 48 7.43 6.18 -5.39
N LEU A 49 6.79 6.54 -4.27
CA LEU A 49 6.93 7.87 -3.66
C LEU A 49 8.07 7.96 -2.61
N GLY A 50 8.79 6.86 -2.35
CA GLY A 50 9.87 6.82 -1.35
C GLY A 50 9.39 6.97 0.10
N ILE A 51 8.14 6.62 0.40
CA ILE A 51 7.52 6.76 1.72
C ILE A 51 7.61 5.41 2.45
N LEU A 52 7.98 5.43 3.73
CA LEU A 52 7.93 4.23 4.58
C LEU A 52 6.47 3.81 4.82
N ALA A 53 6.11 2.57 4.47
CA ALA A 53 4.78 2.03 4.71
C ALA A 53 4.81 0.78 5.59
N THR A 54 4.13 0.84 6.74
CA THR A 54 3.93 -0.29 7.64
C THR A 54 2.57 -0.93 7.35
N ILE A 55 2.56 -2.19 6.92
CA ILE A 55 1.33 -2.92 6.62
C ILE A 55 1.12 -3.98 7.68
N VAL A 56 0.12 -3.79 8.52
CA VAL A 56 -0.28 -4.74 9.56
C VAL A 56 -1.23 -5.76 8.95
N MET A 57 -0.84 -7.04 9.02
CA MET A 57 -1.64 -8.17 8.56
C MET A 57 -1.99 -9.10 9.73
N PRO A 58 -3.19 -9.72 9.73
CA PRO A 58 -3.53 -10.78 10.68
C PRO A 58 -2.61 -12.00 10.45
N ARG A 59 -2.33 -12.77 11.52
CA ARG A 59 -1.45 -13.97 11.48
C ARG A 59 -1.95 -15.09 10.57
N THR A 60 -3.21 -15.06 10.14
CA THR A 60 -3.82 -16.02 9.20
C THR A 60 -4.17 -15.37 7.84
N PRO A 61 -3.21 -14.77 7.11
CA PRO A 61 -3.52 -14.19 5.82
C PRO A 61 -3.74 -15.32 4.79
N ARG A 62 -4.66 -15.12 3.84
CA ARG A 62 -4.78 -16.03 2.70
C ARG A 62 -3.47 -15.99 1.90
N LYS A 63 -2.82 -17.16 1.74
CA LYS A 63 -1.47 -17.35 1.18
C LYS A 63 -1.19 -16.62 -0.16
N SER A 64 -2.21 -16.33 -0.96
CA SER A 64 -2.02 -15.66 -2.26
C SER A 64 -1.68 -14.17 -2.18
N ARG A 65 -1.83 -13.51 -1.02
CA ARG A 65 -1.70 -12.04 -0.91
C ARG A 65 -0.60 -11.54 0.01
N SER A 66 0.16 -12.45 0.63
CA SER A 66 1.26 -12.15 1.56
C SER A 66 2.53 -11.62 0.90
N LYS A 67 2.65 -11.68 -0.43
CA LYS A 67 3.88 -11.33 -1.17
C LYS A 67 4.17 -9.82 -1.30
N ALA A 68 3.25 -8.95 -0.87
CA ALA A 68 3.41 -7.50 -1.04
C ALA A 68 4.14 -6.79 0.11
N CYS A 69 4.51 -7.51 1.18
CA CYS A 69 5.11 -6.95 2.39
C CYS A 69 6.63 -7.13 2.48
N ALA A 70 7.30 -7.60 1.41
CA ALA A 70 8.75 -7.80 1.40
C ALA A 70 9.45 -6.68 0.63
#